data_AF-A0A4Y9J4M0-F1
#
_entry.id   AF-A0A4Y9J4M0-F1
#
_cell.length_a   1.000
_cell.length_b   1.000
_cell.length_c   1.000
_cell.angle_alpha   90.00
_cell.angle_beta   90.00
_cell.angle_gamma   90.00
#
_symmetry.space_group_name_H-M   'P 1'
#
loop_
_entity.id
_entity.type
_entity.pdbx_description
1 polymer ?
#
loop_
_entity_poly.entity_id
_entity_poly.type
_entity_poly.pdbx_seq_one_letter_code
_entity_poly.pdbx_strand_id
1 'polypeptide(L)'
;MLGNEITPESVVFNLGINAGLNAVVGKINQSKANPNDDILTNNPVEQYTKKLMDFSYQEISEMTIEEIEPLVPSDWELTKHNPYYHVYDNNGKKRFRFDPPDSHTPYYHMHAYDEQENLVDLDGNRVKKSSPDGHIKSNYLGGQPDE
;
A
#
# COMPACT_ATOMS: atom_id res chain seq x y z
N MET A 1 -37.62 -35.51 -11.86
CA MET A 1 -37.47 -34.22 -12.56
C MET A 1 -36.25 -33.56 -11.97
N LEU A 2 -35.19 -33.48 -12.78
CA LEU A 2 -33.85 -33.01 -12.40
C LEU A 2 -33.82 -31.48 -12.52
N GLY A 3 -33.27 -30.82 -11.51
CA GLY A 3 -33.13 -29.36 -11.45
C GLY A 3 -32.02 -28.87 -12.39
N ASN A 4 -32.29 -27.74 -13.04
CA ASN A 4 -31.35 -27.07 -13.94
C ASN A 4 -30.19 -26.46 -13.16
N GLU A 5 -28.97 -26.79 -13.58
CA GLU A 5 -27.74 -26.07 -13.23
C GLU A 5 -27.67 -24.74 -13.99
N ILE A 6 -27.26 -23.67 -13.31
CA ILE A 6 -26.89 -22.40 -13.94
C ILE A 6 -25.47 -22.07 -13.45
N THR A 7 -24.49 -22.16 -14.35
CA THR A 7 -23.13 -21.68 -14.16
C THR A 7 -23.06 -20.18 -14.46
N PRO A 8 -22.43 -19.33 -13.63
CA PRO A 8 -22.21 -17.94 -14.00
C PRO A 8 -20.91 -17.79 -14.81
N GLU A 9 -21.08 -17.33 -16.04
CA GLU A 9 -20.04 -16.82 -16.91
C GLU A 9 -19.51 -15.46 -16.40
N SER A 10 -18.20 -15.30 -16.47
CA SER A 10 -17.40 -14.12 -16.80
C SER A 10 -18.05 -12.73 -16.66
N VAL A 11 -17.65 -11.96 -15.63
CA VAL A 11 -17.91 -10.51 -15.59
C VAL A 11 -16.68 -9.76 -16.12
N VAL A 12 -16.79 -9.25 -17.35
CA VAL A 12 -15.89 -8.24 -17.91
C VAL A 12 -16.31 -6.88 -17.37
N PHE A 13 -15.43 -6.19 -16.64
CA PHE A 13 -15.68 -4.84 -16.16
C PHE A 13 -15.18 -3.81 -17.18
N ASN A 14 -16.13 -3.18 -17.87
CA ASN A 14 -15.86 -2.11 -18.83
C ASN A 14 -15.90 -0.76 -18.07
N LEU A 15 -14.78 -0.06 -18.00
CA LEU A 15 -14.69 1.26 -17.34
C LEU A 15 -15.36 2.33 -18.21
N GLY A 16 -16.53 2.79 -17.76
CA GLY A 16 -17.19 3.98 -18.28
C GLY A 16 -17.35 5.03 -17.18
N ILE A 17 -16.54 6.10 -17.26
CA ILE A 17 -16.57 7.24 -16.34
C ILE A 17 -17.82 8.12 -16.60
N ASN A 18 -18.40 8.66 -15.51
CA ASN A 18 -19.32 9.81 -15.37
C ASN A 18 -20.79 9.52 -15.05
N ALA A 19 -21.15 9.60 -13.77
CA ALA A 19 -22.17 10.53 -13.22
C ALA A 19 -22.56 10.15 -11.77
N GLY A 20 -22.52 11.14 -10.86
CA GLY A 20 -23.36 11.16 -9.65
C GLY A 20 -22.82 10.50 -8.39
N LEU A 21 -21.89 11.16 -7.69
CA LEU A 21 -21.31 10.71 -6.42
C LEU A 21 -22.22 10.82 -5.17
N ASN A 22 -23.52 11.13 -5.30
CA ASN A 22 -24.35 11.45 -4.13
C ASN A 22 -25.70 10.73 -4.13
N ALA A 23 -25.76 9.44 -3.77
CA ALA A 23 -27.03 8.78 -3.43
C ALA A 23 -26.95 7.47 -2.60
N VAL A 24 -25.80 6.81 -2.46
CA VAL A 24 -25.75 5.44 -1.88
C VAL A 24 -25.10 5.40 -0.49
N VAL A 25 -25.47 6.31 0.41
CA VAL A 25 -25.04 6.23 1.83
C VAL A 25 -26.18 5.72 2.74
N GLY A 26 -27.37 5.49 2.20
CA GLY A 26 -28.56 5.33 3.04
C GLY A 26 -28.97 3.92 3.48
N LYS A 27 -28.60 2.84 2.79
CA LYS A 27 -29.32 1.56 2.96
C LYS A 27 -28.54 0.30 2.54
N ILE A 28 -27.56 -0.16 3.31
CA ILE A 28 -27.23 -1.60 3.39
C ILE A 28 -26.49 -1.91 4.70
N ASN A 29 -27.24 -2.30 5.73
CA ASN A 29 -26.68 -2.97 6.90
C ASN A 29 -27.73 -3.94 7.43
N GLN A 30 -28.01 -5.03 6.71
CA GLN A 30 -28.67 -6.23 7.26
C GLN A 30 -28.31 -7.49 6.45
N SER A 31 -27.14 -8.09 6.72
CA SER A 31 -27.02 -9.56 6.72
C SER A 31 -25.97 -9.98 7.75
N LYS A 32 -26.30 -11.01 8.52
CA LYS A 32 -25.56 -11.48 9.70
C LYS A 32 -24.23 -12.11 9.26
N ALA A 33 -23.10 -11.51 9.65
CA ALA A 33 -21.78 -12.11 9.47
C ALA A 33 -21.46 -13.11 10.60
N ASN A 34 -20.90 -14.25 10.23
CA ASN A 34 -20.34 -15.28 11.11
C ASN A 34 -18.96 -14.80 11.62
N PRO A 35 -18.61 -14.88 12.92
CA PRO A 35 -17.42 -14.21 13.46
C PRO A 35 -16.06 -14.78 13.05
N ASN A 36 -16.03 -15.87 12.27
CA ASN A 36 -14.79 -16.62 11.97
C ASN A 36 -14.52 -16.78 10.46
N ASP A 37 -15.26 -16.10 9.60
CA ASP A 37 -14.85 -15.97 8.21
C ASP A 37 -14.05 -14.67 8.12
N ASP A 38 -12.72 -14.78 8.07
CA ASP A 38 -11.84 -13.70 7.59
C ASP A 38 -12.18 -13.46 6.12
N ILE A 39 -13.27 -12.76 5.91
CA ILE A 39 -13.60 -12.16 4.63
C ILE A 39 -12.51 -11.10 4.44
N LEU A 40 -11.53 -11.41 3.59
CA LEU A 40 -10.78 -10.39 2.87
C LEU A 40 -11.82 -9.57 2.11
N THR A 41 -12.32 -8.53 2.78
CA THR A 41 -13.33 -7.65 2.22
C THR A 41 -12.64 -6.82 1.15
N ASN A 42 -12.64 -7.32 -0.08
CA ASN A 42 -12.45 -6.53 -1.31
C ASN A 42 -13.62 -5.55 -1.46
N ASN A 43 -13.85 -4.72 -0.44
CA ASN A 43 -14.88 -3.72 -0.39
C ASN A 43 -14.23 -2.43 -0.92
N PRO A 44 -14.62 -1.94 -2.11
CA PRO A 44 -13.95 -0.81 -2.74
C PRO A 44 -13.99 0.46 -1.88
N VAL A 45 -14.85 0.53 -0.86
CA VAL A 45 -15.05 1.73 -0.03
C VAL A 45 -13.99 1.88 1.07
N GLU A 46 -13.41 0.79 1.59
CA GLU A 46 -12.40 0.86 2.68
C GLU A 46 -11.00 1.21 2.18
N GLN A 47 -10.66 0.82 0.95
CA GLN A 47 -9.40 1.23 0.30
C GLN A 47 -9.32 2.76 0.05
N TYR A 48 -10.42 3.51 0.14
CA TYR A 48 -10.42 4.97 -0.04
C TYR A 48 -10.24 5.76 1.26
N THR A 49 -10.16 5.10 2.42
CA THR A 49 -9.90 5.78 3.71
C THR A 49 -8.50 5.56 4.23
N LYS A 50 -7.89 4.40 3.96
CA LYS A 50 -6.51 4.12 4.38
C LYS A 50 -5.52 5.07 3.71
N LYS A 51 -4.58 5.56 4.52
CA LYS A 51 -3.39 6.29 4.09
C LYS A 51 -2.17 5.42 4.27
N LEU A 52 -1.06 5.85 3.69
CA LEU A 52 0.19 5.10 3.68
C LEU A 52 0.62 4.65 5.09
N MET A 53 0.42 5.49 6.11
CA MET A 53 0.77 5.18 7.50
C MET A 53 -0.19 4.21 8.22
N ASP A 54 -1.32 3.83 7.60
CA ASP A 54 -2.24 2.82 8.15
C ASP A 54 -1.81 1.38 7.81
N PHE A 55 -0.78 1.24 6.99
CA PHE A 55 -0.15 -0.03 6.63
C PHE A 55 1.11 -0.25 7.47
N SER A 56 1.40 -1.51 7.75
CA SER A 56 2.68 -1.92 8.32
C SER A 56 3.83 -1.66 7.33
N TYR A 57 5.06 -1.56 7.84
CA TYR A 57 6.23 -1.41 6.96
C TYR A 57 6.43 -2.61 6.05
N GLN A 58 6.04 -3.81 6.47
CA GLN A 58 6.04 -4.98 5.60
C GLN A 58 5.09 -4.82 4.42
N GLU A 59 3.83 -4.47 4.68
CA GLU A 59 2.84 -4.25 3.60
C GLU A 59 3.31 -3.16 2.63
N ILE A 60 3.83 -2.03 3.13
CA ILE A 60 4.37 -0.96 2.27
C ILE A 60 5.56 -1.46 1.45
N SER A 61 6.43 -2.30 2.03
CA SER A 61 7.59 -2.83 1.33
C SER A 61 7.22 -3.71 0.14
N GLU A 62 6.06 -4.40 0.21
CA GLU A 62 5.58 -5.29 -0.83
C GLU A 62 4.81 -4.55 -1.95
N MET A 63 4.42 -3.28 -1.74
CA MET A 63 3.73 -2.45 -2.72
C MET A 63 4.67 -1.88 -3.79
N THR A 64 4.09 -1.59 -4.96
CA THR A 64 4.68 -0.79 -6.03
C THR A 64 4.50 0.72 -5.78
N ILE A 65 5.29 1.57 -6.46
CA ILE A 65 5.09 3.03 -6.39
C ILE A 65 3.70 3.45 -6.89
N GLU A 66 3.13 2.73 -7.86
CA GLU A 66 1.78 3.01 -8.38
C GLU A 66 0.70 2.75 -7.32
N GLU A 67 0.92 1.77 -6.43
CA GLU A 67 0.05 1.50 -5.28
C GLU A 67 0.31 2.46 -4.12
N ILE A 68 1.57 2.88 -3.90
CA ILE A 68 1.95 3.80 -2.81
C ILE A 68 1.46 5.22 -3.09
N GLU A 69 1.61 5.74 -4.32
CA GLU A 69 1.26 7.12 -4.68
C GLU A 69 -0.15 7.57 -4.25
N PRO A 70 -1.24 6.82 -4.55
CA PRO A 70 -2.58 7.22 -4.13
C PRO A 70 -2.81 7.15 -2.60
N LEU A 71 -1.94 6.45 -1.86
CA LEU A 71 -2.02 6.31 -0.40
C LEU A 71 -1.28 7.43 0.35
N VAL A 72 -0.38 8.16 -0.34
CA VAL A 72 0.32 9.31 0.25
C VAL A 72 -0.72 10.36 0.68
N PRO A 73 -0.70 10.84 1.95
CA PRO A 73 -1.58 11.91 2.39
C PRO A 73 -1.48 13.14 1.49
N SER A 74 -2.60 13.83 1.27
CA SER A 74 -2.65 14.94 0.29
C SER A 74 -1.79 16.15 0.66
N ASP A 75 -1.44 16.30 1.93
CA ASP A 75 -0.55 17.34 2.46
C ASP A 75 0.90 16.86 2.61
N TRP A 76 1.19 15.64 2.18
CA TRP A 76 2.54 15.06 2.11
C TRP A 76 3.07 15.14 0.67
N GLU A 77 4.37 14.98 0.51
CA GLU A 77 5.05 15.08 -0.78
C GLU A 77 5.68 13.75 -1.18
N LEU A 78 5.42 13.30 -2.41
CA LEU A 78 6.15 12.21 -3.07
C LEU A 78 7.06 12.77 -4.16
N THR A 79 8.37 12.74 -3.95
CA THR A 79 9.36 13.14 -4.97
C THR A 79 9.77 11.92 -5.79
N LYS A 80 9.67 12.01 -7.12
CA LYS A 80 10.00 10.94 -8.06
C LYS A 80 11.26 11.27 -8.85
N HIS A 81 12.34 10.57 -8.58
CA HIS A 81 13.61 10.65 -9.30
C HIS A 81 14.07 9.25 -9.70
N ASN A 82 13.30 8.57 -10.56
CA ASN A 82 13.54 7.18 -10.97
C ASN A 82 15.05 6.88 -11.14
N PRO A 83 15.63 5.93 -10.38
CA PRO A 83 14.98 4.91 -9.54
C PRO A 83 14.72 5.27 -8.07
N TYR A 84 14.93 6.52 -7.66
CA TYR A 84 14.77 6.98 -6.28
C TYR A 84 13.39 7.60 -6.05
N TYR A 85 12.75 7.22 -4.95
CA TYR A 85 11.47 7.79 -4.53
C TYR A 85 11.53 8.15 -3.06
N HIS A 86 11.06 9.34 -2.70
CA HIS A 86 11.01 9.78 -1.31
C HIS A 86 9.63 10.30 -0.95
N VAL A 87 9.16 9.96 0.25
CA VAL A 87 7.94 10.49 0.84
C VAL A 87 8.31 11.37 2.02
N TYR A 88 7.86 12.62 1.98
CA TYR A 88 8.02 13.60 3.06
C TYR A 88 6.66 13.92 3.68
N ASP A 89 6.63 14.07 5.00
CA ASP A 89 5.44 14.54 5.71
C ASP A 89 5.18 16.03 5.45
N ASN A 90 4.04 16.52 5.95
CA ASN A 90 3.64 17.92 5.84
C ASN A 90 4.56 18.92 6.56
N ASN A 91 5.52 18.44 7.37
CA ASN A 91 6.56 19.25 7.99
C ASN A 91 7.89 19.19 7.22
N GLY A 92 7.92 18.50 6.07
CA GLY A 92 9.12 18.29 5.26
C GLY A 92 10.08 17.24 5.81
N LYS A 93 9.65 16.42 6.78
CA LYS A 93 10.48 15.33 7.33
C LYS A 93 10.34 14.09 6.48
N LYS A 94 11.44 13.37 6.27
CA LYS A 94 11.40 12.13 5.49
C LYS A 94 10.70 11.03 6.27
N ARG A 95 9.79 10.30 5.62
CA ARG A 95 9.05 9.16 6.19
C ARG A 95 9.42 7.86 5.51
N PHE A 96 9.59 7.91 4.19
CA PHE A 96 10.03 6.76 3.40
C PHE A 96 11.03 7.19 2.35
N ARG A 97 11.97 6.29 2.06
CA ARG A 97 12.85 6.34 0.90
C ARG A 97 12.88 4.96 0.26
N PHE A 98 12.77 4.92 -1.05
CA PHE A 98 12.87 3.71 -1.86
C PHE A 98 14.07 3.86 -2.80
N ASP A 99 15.02 2.95 -2.67
CA ASP A 99 16.33 3.01 -3.27
C ASP A 99 16.61 1.77 -4.15
N PRO A 100 17.34 1.94 -5.27
CA PRO A 100 17.89 0.83 -6.03
C PRO A 100 18.89 0.02 -5.20
N PRO A 101 19.29 -1.17 -5.69
CA PRO A 101 20.47 -1.86 -5.17
C PRO A 101 21.68 -0.92 -5.07
N ASP A 102 22.45 -1.07 -4.00
CA ASP A 102 23.69 -0.35 -3.78
C ASP A 102 24.82 -1.31 -3.36
N SER A 103 25.97 -0.76 -2.94
CA SER A 103 27.12 -1.55 -2.53
C SER A 103 26.91 -2.43 -1.29
N HIS A 104 25.90 -2.14 -0.47
CA HIS A 104 25.57 -2.83 0.77
C HIS A 104 24.37 -3.77 0.62
N THR A 105 23.40 -3.40 -0.19
CA THR A 105 22.18 -4.17 -0.43
C THR A 105 21.97 -4.42 -1.92
N PRO A 106 22.13 -5.66 -2.43
CA PRO A 106 22.00 -5.99 -3.85
C PRO A 106 20.54 -6.10 -4.30
N TYR A 107 19.61 -5.47 -3.59
CA TYR A 107 18.17 -5.58 -3.80
C TYR A 107 17.50 -4.20 -3.68
N TYR A 108 16.34 -4.04 -4.32
CA TYR A 108 15.51 -2.85 -4.11
C TYR A 108 15.09 -2.80 -2.66
N HIS A 109 15.27 -1.65 -2.02
CA HIS A 109 15.04 -1.54 -0.59
C HIS A 109 14.38 -0.22 -0.21
N MET A 110 13.70 -0.27 0.93
CA MET A 110 13.02 0.83 1.58
C MET A 110 13.74 1.16 2.88
N HIS A 111 13.86 2.45 3.16
CA HIS A 111 14.17 2.99 4.47
C HIS A 111 12.92 3.69 5.01
N ALA A 112 12.48 3.32 6.22
CA ALA A 112 11.37 3.97 6.92
C ALA A 112 11.88 4.81 8.10
N TYR A 113 11.17 5.89 8.41
CA TYR A 113 11.57 6.83 9.46
C TYR A 113 10.42 7.19 10.39
N ASP A 114 10.73 7.29 11.69
CA ASP A 114 9.79 7.77 12.70
C ASP A 114 9.60 9.31 12.65
N GLU A 115 8.75 9.85 13.53
CA GLU A 115 8.41 11.29 13.55
C GLU A 115 9.58 12.22 13.88
N GLN A 116 10.67 11.66 14.39
CA GLN A 116 11.90 12.38 14.70
C GLN A 116 13.01 12.08 13.69
N GLU A 117 12.67 11.49 12.54
CA GLU A 117 13.60 11.10 11.47
C GLU A 117 14.66 10.08 11.89
N ASN A 118 14.33 9.24 12.89
CA ASN A 118 15.15 8.07 13.20
C ASN A 118 14.80 6.93 12.25
N LEU A 119 15.82 6.22 11.77
CA LEU A 119 15.64 5.01 10.98
C LEU A 119 14.97 3.93 11.84
N VAL A 120 13.99 3.24 11.27
CA VAL A 120 13.31 2.12 11.92
C VAL A 120 13.46 0.83 11.10
N ASP A 121 13.39 -0.31 11.79
CA ASP A 121 13.32 -1.64 11.16
C ASP A 121 11.88 -1.99 10.72
N LEU A 122 11.71 -3.21 10.20
CA LEU A 122 10.42 -3.73 9.70
C LEU A 122 9.30 -3.70 10.75
N ASP A 123 9.63 -3.86 12.02
CA ASP A 123 8.68 -3.88 13.14
C ASP A 123 8.45 -2.47 13.72
N GLY A 124 9.18 -1.46 13.22
CA GLY A 124 9.11 -0.08 13.67
C GLY A 124 9.99 0.25 14.87
N ASN A 125 10.93 -0.62 15.24
CA ASN A 125 11.91 -0.30 16.28
C ASN A 125 13.01 0.59 15.72
N ARG A 126 13.46 1.55 16.53
CA ARG A 126 14.58 2.42 16.15
C ARG A 126 15.87 1.63 16.02
N VAL A 127 16.55 1.85 14.90
CA VAL A 127 17.86 1.26 14.62
C VAL A 127 18.89 2.35 14.30
N LYS A 128 20.17 1.99 14.39
CA LYS A 128 21.24 2.89 13.95
C LYS A 128 21.15 3.10 12.45
N LYS A 129 21.55 4.28 11.97
CA LYS A 129 21.57 4.60 10.52
C LYS A 129 22.40 3.62 9.67
N SER A 130 23.38 2.96 10.27
CA SER A 130 24.23 1.96 9.62
C SER A 130 23.72 0.52 9.81
N SER A 131 22.54 0.32 10.41
CA SER A 131 22.02 -1.01 10.68
C SER A 131 21.49 -1.64 9.39
N PRO A 132 21.86 -2.90 9.08
CA PRO A 132 21.24 -3.62 7.96
C PRO A 132 19.73 -3.80 8.17
N ASP A 133 19.26 -3.87 9.41
CA ASP A 133 17.83 -4.02 9.74
C ASP A 133 16.95 -2.85 9.24
N GLY A 134 17.56 -1.68 9.01
CA GLY A 134 16.87 -0.53 8.44
C GLY A 134 16.82 -0.53 6.90
N HIS A 135 17.41 -1.53 6.25
CA HIS A 135 17.36 -1.73 4.79
C HIS A 135 16.33 -2.81 4.47
N ILE A 136 15.06 -2.43 4.45
CA ILE A 136 13.92 -3.33 4.26
C ILE A 136 13.80 -3.68 2.77
N LYS A 137 13.86 -4.96 2.40
CA LYS A 137 13.67 -5.39 0.99
C LYS A 137 12.30 -4.90 0.48
N SER A 138 12.23 -4.33 -0.72
CA SER A 138 11.01 -3.70 -1.25
C SER A 138 10.79 -3.92 -2.74
N ASN A 139 9.53 -4.08 -3.15
CA ASN A 139 9.08 -4.31 -4.52
C ASN A 139 8.58 -3.04 -5.22
N TYR A 140 9.02 -1.86 -4.78
CA TYR A 140 8.48 -0.57 -5.25
C TYR A 140 8.54 -0.37 -6.78
N LEU A 141 9.43 -1.08 -7.50
CA LEU A 141 9.50 -1.09 -8.97
C LEU A 141 8.82 -2.31 -9.64
N GLY A 142 7.93 -3.01 -8.93
CA GLY A 142 7.19 -4.17 -9.45
C GLY A 142 7.86 -5.52 -9.18
N GLY A 143 8.88 -5.56 -8.34
CA GLY A 143 9.64 -6.78 -8.02
C GLY A 143 11.09 -6.48 -7.68
N GLN A 144 11.90 -7.52 -7.53
CA GLN A 144 13.35 -7.42 -7.38
C GLN A 144 14.06 -7.41 -8.73
N PRO A 145 15.27 -6.84 -8.85
CA PRO A 145 15.94 -6.73 -10.14
C PRO A 145 16.32 -8.10 -10.76
N ASP A 146 16.40 -9.15 -9.93
CA ASP A 146 16.85 -10.50 -10.33
C ASP A 146 15.76 -11.59 -10.12
N GLU A 147 14.50 -11.19 -9.86
CA GLU A 147 13.34 -12.10 -9.74
C GLU A 147 12.46 -12.05 -11.01
#